data_AF-A0A0R1VN51-F1
#
_entry.id   AF-A0A0R1VN51-F1
#
_cell.length_a   1.000
_cell.length_b   1.000
_cell.length_c   1.000
_cell.angle_alpha   90.00
_cell.angle_beta   90.00
_cell.angle_gamma   90.00
#
_symmetry.space_group_name_H-M   'P 1'
#
loop_
_entity.id
_entity.type
_entity.pdbx_description
1 polymer ?
#
loop_
_entity_poly.entity_id
_entity_poly.type
_entity_poly.pdbx_seq_one_letter_code
_entity_poly.pdbx_strand_id
1 'polypeptide(L)'
;MIADGTIEPQPQEYTTSPGRDVGDFSFVIVNDVISPQTQLVGYEKWLVEARVRLQNLSSNPASWFGLEYADTVIERVPLILGRPNPSYIKRIKPKDYSNAKK
;
A
#
# COMPACT_ATOMS: atom_id res chain seq x y z
N MET A 1 -15.04 7.72 7.31
CA MET A 1 -15.39 6.38 6.78
C MET A 1 -16.45 5.71 7.65
N ILE A 2 -16.29 5.70 8.98
CA ILE A 2 -17.32 5.22 9.90
C ILE A 2 -18.38 6.31 10.15
N ALA A 3 -17.96 7.56 10.42
CA ALA A 3 -18.88 8.69 10.66
C ALA A 3 -19.78 9.04 9.44
N ASP A 4 -19.34 8.74 8.22
CA ASP A 4 -20.10 8.91 6.97
C ASP A 4 -20.74 7.59 6.49
N GLY A 5 -20.78 6.55 7.33
CA GLY A 5 -21.47 5.27 7.08
C GLY A 5 -20.93 4.45 5.90
N THR A 6 -19.70 4.72 5.45
CA THR A 6 -19.08 4.03 4.30
C THR A 6 -18.48 2.69 4.69
N ILE A 7 -18.08 2.53 5.95
CA ILE A 7 -17.57 1.29 6.52
C ILE A 7 -18.33 1.04 7.82
N GLU A 8 -18.68 -0.22 8.06
CA GLU A 8 -19.33 -0.64 9.31
C GLU A 8 -18.37 -0.50 10.50
N PRO A 9 -18.87 -0.18 11.71
CA PRO A 9 -18.05 -0.25 12.92
C PRO A 9 -17.47 -1.65 13.09
N GLN A 10 -16.19 -1.75 13.44
CA GLN A 10 -15.52 -3.03 13.68
C GLN A 10 -15.20 -3.19 15.17
N PRO A 11 -16.18 -3.53 16.02
CA PRO A 11 -15.95 -3.72 17.45
C PRO A 11 -15.10 -4.99 17.69
N GLN A 12 -14.10 -4.88 18.56
CA GLN A 12 -13.26 -6.03 18.95
C GLN A 12 -13.92 -6.81 20.09
N GLU A 13 -14.21 -8.09 19.86
CA GLU A 13 -14.77 -8.99 20.89
C GLU A 13 -13.76 -9.31 22.01
N TYR A 14 -12.48 -9.42 21.67
CA TYR A 14 -11.40 -9.67 22.61
C TYR A 14 -10.44 -8.47 22.62
N THR A 15 -10.66 -7.51 23.52
CA THR A 15 -9.77 -6.35 23.72
C THR A 15 -9.69 -5.96 25.19
N THR A 16 -8.53 -5.46 25.60
CA THR A 16 -8.32 -4.88 26.95
C THR A 16 -8.71 -3.40 27.00
N SER A 17 -9.00 -2.78 25.85
CA SER A 17 -9.33 -1.36 25.71
C SER A 17 -10.71 -1.19 25.07
N PRO A 18 -11.80 -1.13 25.87
CA PRO A 18 -13.16 -1.00 25.36
C PRO A 18 -13.42 0.38 24.73
N GLY A 19 -14.37 0.46 23.78
CA GLY A 19 -14.76 1.72 23.12
C GLY A 19 -13.90 2.12 21.92
N ARG A 20 -13.12 1.17 21.37
CA ARG A 20 -12.31 1.40 20.17
C ARG A 20 -13.13 1.12 18.91
N ASP A 21 -13.45 2.18 18.17
CA ASP A 21 -14.15 2.10 16.87
C ASP A 21 -13.21 1.88 15.66
N VAL A 22 -11.90 1.83 15.89
CA VAL A 22 -10.90 1.67 14.83
C VAL A 22 -10.43 0.22 14.69
N GLY A 23 -10.36 -0.25 13.44
CA GLY A 23 -9.86 -1.58 13.07
C GLY A 23 -8.35 -1.73 13.31
N ASP A 24 -7.80 -2.89 12.97
CA ASP A 24 -6.36 -3.17 13.07
C ASP A 24 -5.56 -2.37 12.02
N PHE A 25 -4.28 -2.11 12.27
CA PHE A 25 -3.40 -1.43 11.31
C PHE A 25 -2.14 -2.26 11.05
N SER A 26 -1.71 -2.26 9.80
CA SER A 26 -0.49 -2.90 9.35
C SER A 26 0.35 -1.89 8.57
N PHE A 27 1.68 -2.04 8.60
CA PHE A 27 2.59 -1.23 7.83
C PHE A 27 2.86 -1.89 6.47
N VAL A 28 2.67 -1.15 5.38
CA VAL A 28 3.02 -1.63 4.04
C VAL A 28 4.29 -0.93 3.58
N ILE A 29 5.35 -1.72 3.40
CA ILE A 29 6.63 -1.26 2.86
C ILE A 29 6.60 -1.49 1.35
N VAL A 30 6.60 -0.40 0.61
CA VAL A 30 6.61 -0.41 -0.84
C VAL A 30 8.04 -0.60 -1.34
N ASN A 31 8.26 -1.65 -2.13
CA ASN A 31 9.52 -1.95 -2.76
C ASN A 31 9.39 -1.83 -4.29
N ASP A 32 10.09 -0.84 -4.84
CA ASP A 32 10.05 -0.51 -6.26
C ASP A 32 10.83 -1.53 -7.09
N VAL A 33 10.17 -2.15 -8.07
CA VAL A 33 10.78 -3.04 -9.07
C VAL A 33 10.72 -2.38 -10.44
N ILE A 34 11.83 -2.36 -11.18
CA ILE A 34 11.87 -1.77 -12.52
C ILE A 34 10.82 -2.44 -13.42
N SER A 35 9.86 -1.66 -13.91
CA SER A 35 8.85 -2.14 -14.85
C SER A 35 9.47 -2.37 -16.25
N PRO A 36 9.09 -3.45 -16.96
CA PRO A 36 9.45 -3.63 -18.38
C PRO A 36 8.92 -2.51 -19.29
N GLN A 37 7.90 -1.77 -18.85
CA GLN A 37 7.27 -0.66 -19.60
C GLN A 37 8.07 0.65 -19.49
N THR A 38 9.11 0.68 -18.67
CA THR A 38 9.92 1.86 -18.40
C THR A 38 10.78 2.22 -19.61
N GLN A 39 10.65 3.46 -20.09
CA GLN A 39 11.37 3.97 -21.25
C GLN A 39 12.62 4.71 -20.79
N LEU A 40 13.73 3.97 -20.64
CA LEU A 40 15.03 4.54 -20.24
C LEU A 40 16.05 4.43 -21.37
N VAL A 41 16.84 5.48 -21.54
CA VAL A 41 18.05 5.46 -22.38
C VAL A 41 19.16 4.73 -21.62
N GLY A 42 20.10 4.07 -22.32
CA GLY A 42 21.04 3.10 -21.71
C GLY A 42 21.74 3.53 -20.41
N TYR A 43 22.20 4.79 -20.31
CA TYR A 43 22.82 5.31 -19.09
C TYR A 43 21.84 5.42 -17.90
N GLU A 44 20.61 5.88 -18.16
CA GLU A 44 19.57 5.99 -17.14
C GLU A 44 19.18 4.61 -16.61
N LYS A 45 19.11 3.60 -17.51
CA LYS A 45 18.88 2.21 -17.13
C LYS A 45 19.98 1.70 -16.19
N TRP A 46 21.25 1.98 -16.51
CA TRP A 46 22.36 1.60 -15.64
C TRP A 46 22.28 2.26 -14.26
N LEU A 47 21.93 3.55 -14.19
CA LEU A 47 21.78 4.27 -12.93
C LEU A 47 20.66 3.67 -12.06
N VAL A 48 19.52 3.33 -12.66
CA VAL A 48 18.38 2.73 -11.95
C VAL A 48 18.72 1.30 -11.50
N GLU A 49 19.39 0.50 -12.34
CA GLU A 49 19.87 -0.83 -11.95
C GLU A 49 20.89 -0.77 -10.80
N ALA A 50 21.80 0.21 -10.83
CA ALA A 50 22.76 0.43 -9.74
C ALA A 50 22.03 0.78 -8.43
N ARG A 51 21.02 1.66 -8.47
CA ARG A 51 20.16 1.98 -7.32
C ARG A 51 19.49 0.72 -6.75
N VAL A 52 18.87 -0.09 -7.61
CA VAL A 52 18.19 -1.34 -7.17
C VAL A 52 19.18 -2.32 -6.56
N ARG A 53 20.40 -2.43 -7.10
CA ARG A 53 21.45 -3.27 -6.52
C ARG A 53 21.85 -2.81 -5.12
N LEU A 54 21.99 -1.49 -4.91
CA LEU A 54 22.29 -0.94 -3.58
C LEU A 54 21.14 -1.21 -2.60
N GLN A 55 19.89 -1.07 -3.05
CA GLN A 55 18.72 -1.38 -2.24
C GLN A 55 18.65 -2.87 -1.85
N ASN A 56 18.98 -3.79 -2.77
CA ASN A 56 19.05 -5.21 -2.47
C ASN A 56 20.22 -5.60 -1.55
N LEU A 57 21.31 -4.84 -1.57
CA LEU A 57 22.45 -5.05 -0.66
C LEU A 57 22.14 -4.53 0.75
N SER A 58 21.26 -3.54 0.86
CA SER A 58 20.86 -2.97 2.13
C SER A 58 20.01 -3.92 2.98
N SER A 59 19.98 -3.69 4.30
CA SER A 59 19.18 -4.46 5.25
C SER A 59 17.68 -4.31 4.99
N ASN A 60 16.88 -5.24 5.56
CA ASN A 60 15.42 -5.21 5.46
C ASN A 60 14.89 -3.81 5.88
N PRO A 61 14.12 -3.11 5.02
CA PRO A 61 13.57 -1.81 5.34
C PRO A 61 12.74 -1.80 6.63
N ALA A 62 12.08 -2.91 6.97
CA ALA A 62 11.33 -3.03 8.22
C ALA A 62 12.22 -2.80 9.45
N SER A 63 13.47 -3.26 9.43
CA SER A 63 14.43 -3.07 10.51
C SER A 63 14.86 -1.62 10.68
N TRP A 64 15.02 -0.87 9.58
CA TRP A 64 15.37 0.57 9.66
C TRP A 64 14.31 1.40 10.36
N PHE A 65 13.04 1.03 10.17
CA PHE A 65 11.91 1.71 10.80
C PHE A 65 11.53 1.11 12.16
N GLY A 66 12.26 0.11 12.66
CA GLY A 66 11.97 -0.56 13.93
C GLY A 66 10.65 -1.33 13.94
N LEU A 67 10.20 -1.80 12.77
CA LEU A 67 8.91 -2.49 12.58
C LEU A 67 9.01 -4.01 12.80
N GLU A 68 10.00 -4.46 13.57
CA GLU A 68 10.35 -5.88 13.74
C GLU A 68 9.27 -6.68 14.47
N TYR A 69 8.47 -6.00 15.30
CA TYR A 69 7.36 -6.58 16.06
C TYR A 69 5.99 -6.04 15.62
N ALA A 70 5.96 -5.21 14.57
CA ALA A 70 4.72 -4.69 14.01
C ALA A 70 4.25 -5.57 12.85
N ASP A 71 2.94 -5.64 12.63
CA ASP A 71 2.40 -6.29 11.44
C ASP A 71 2.83 -5.50 10.20
N THR A 72 3.77 -6.06 9.44
CA THR A 72 4.44 -5.39 8.33
C THR A 72 4.46 -6.26 7.09
N VAL A 73 3.99 -5.72 5.97
CA VAL A 73 3.93 -6.40 4.67
C VAL A 73 4.85 -5.67 3.69
N ILE A 74 5.67 -6.42 2.97
CA ILE A 74 6.49 -5.86 1.88
C ILE A 74 5.75 -6.08 0.56
N GLU A 75 5.30 -5.01 -0.06
CA GLU A 75 4.63 -5.03 -1.36
C GLU A 75 5.60 -4.61 -2.46
N ARG A 76 5.69 -5.41 -3.53
CA ARG A 76 6.52 -5.06 -4.70
C ARG A 76 5.67 -4.35 -5.73
N VAL A 77 5.99 -3.08 -6.01
CA VAL A 77 5.26 -2.28 -7.00
C VAL A 77 6.14 -1.96 -8.21
N PRO A 78 5.56 -1.89 -9.42
CA PRO A 78 6.33 -1.55 -10.61
C PRO A 78 6.67 -0.06 -10.64
N LEU A 79 7.97 0.26 -10.67
CA LEU A 79 8.47 1.59 -10.95
C LEU A 79 8.42 1.84 -12.46
N ILE A 80 7.53 2.72 -12.88
CA ILE A 80 7.35 3.14 -14.27
C ILE A 80 8.00 4.52 -14.44
N LEU A 81 9.12 4.58 -15.14
CA LEU A 81 9.78 5.85 -15.48
C LEU A 81 9.44 6.22 -16.93
N GLY A 82 8.98 7.44 -17.14
CA GLY A 82 8.47 7.93 -18.42
C GLY A 82 7.25 8.82 -18.24
N ARG A 83 6.40 8.94 -19.27
CA ARG A 83 5.12 9.65 -19.20
C ARG A 83 4.00 8.65 -18.89
N PRO A 84 3.59 8.49 -17.62
CA PRO A 84 2.41 7.67 -17.31
C PRO A 84 1.15 8.36 -17.85
N ASN A 85 0.18 7.58 -18.28
CA ASN A 85 -1.19 8.03 -18.47
C ASN A 85 -1.99 7.63 -17.23
N PRO A 86 -2.01 8.45 -16.16
CA PRO A 86 -2.71 8.09 -14.93
C PRO A 86 -4.21 8.00 -15.20
N SER A 87 -4.84 6.96 -14.66
CA SER A 87 -6.29 6.92 -14.52
C SER A 87 -6.64 7.22 -13.08
N TYR A 88 -7.56 8.14 -12.87
CA TYR A 88 -8.04 8.49 -11.53
C TYR A 88 -9.41 7.86 -11.34
N ILE A 89 -9.55 7.06 -10.28
CA ILE A 89 -10.84 6.53 -9.88
C ILE A 89 -11.53 7.62 -9.05
N LYS A 90 -12.77 7.95 -9.40
CA LYS A 90 -13.61 8.83 -8.59
C LYS A 90 -14.40 7.98 -7.61
N ARG A 91 -14.36 8.35 -6.32
CA ARG A 91 -15.20 7.74 -5.29
C ARG A 91 -16.67 7.95 -5.69
N ILE A 92 -17.37 6.86 -5.94
CA ILE A 92 -18.82 6.86 -6.07
C ILE A 92 -19.45 6.76 -4.69
N LYS A 93 -20.65 7.31 -4.52
CA LYS A 93 -21.40 7.09 -3.28
C LYS A 93 -21.69 5.59 -3.14
N PRO A 94 -21.56 5.02 -1.93
CA PRO A 94 -21.93 3.64 -1.70
C PRO A 94 -23.40 3.42 -2.11
N LYS A 95 -23.65 2.32 -2.84
CA LYS A 95 -24.99 1.93 -3.27
C LYS A 95 -25.64 1.19 -2.11
N ASP A 96 -26.81 1.62 -1.68
CA ASP A 96 -27.55 0.96 -0.61
C ASP A 96 -28.15 -0.34 -1.15
N TYR A 97 -27.64 -1.48 -0.67
CA TYR A 97 -28.10 -2.82 -1.06
C TYR A 97 -29.14 -3.39 -0.09
N SER A 98 -29.59 -2.65 0.93
CA SER A 98 -30.58 -3.10 1.92
C SER A 98 -31.90 -3.56 1.29
N ASN A 99 -32.25 -3.03 0.12
CA ASN A 99 -33.48 -3.34 -0.61
C ASN A 99 -33.29 -4.27 -1.84
N ALA A 100 -32.10 -4.82 -2.08
CA ALA A 100 -31.80 -5.58 -3.29
C ALA A 100 -32.22 -7.07 -3.26
N LYS A 101 -32.96 -7.51 -2.24
CA LYS A 101 -33.59 -8.84 -2.20
C LYS A 101 -35.11 -8.74 -2.33
N LYS A 102 -35.61 -9.00 -3.53
CA LYS A 102 -36.77 -9.86 -3.77
C LYS A 102 -36.53 -10.68 -5.03
#